data_AF-A0A6A6LZE6-F1
#
_entry.id   AF-A0A6A6LZE6-F1
#
_cell.length_a   1.000
_cell.length_b   1.000
_cell.length_c   1.000
_cell.angle_alpha   90.00
_cell.angle_beta   90.00
_cell.angle_gamma   90.00
#
_symmetry.space_group_name_H-M   'P 1'
#
loop_
_entity.id
_entity.type
_entity.pdbx_description
1 polymer ?
#
loop_
_entity_poly.entity_id
_entity_poly.type
_entity_poly.pdbx_seq_one_letter_code
_entity_poly.pdbx_strand_id
1 'polypeptide(L)'
;MAHKKGAGSTKNGRDSRGQRLGVKIFGDQLAKPGAIIVRQRGTKFHPGKNVGLGKDHTIFSLIDGLVKFEKLGPDKKKVDF
;
A
#
# COMPACT_ATOMS: atom_id res chain seq x y z
N MET A 1 14.57 33.43 -44.01
CA MET A 1 13.59 32.46 -43.48
C MET A 1 14.32 31.23 -42.97
N ALA A 2 14.49 31.11 -41.66
CA ALA A 2 15.04 29.89 -41.06
C ALA A 2 13.93 28.84 -41.04
N HIS A 3 14.05 27.81 -41.89
CA HIS A 3 13.11 26.70 -41.89
C HIS A 3 13.21 25.96 -40.55
N LYS A 4 12.19 26.10 -39.71
CA LYS A 4 12.01 25.23 -38.54
C LYS A 4 11.58 23.85 -39.04
N LYS A 5 12.55 22.99 -39.36
CA LYS A 5 12.29 21.60 -39.75
C LYS A 5 11.81 20.81 -38.52
N GLY A 6 10.53 20.48 -38.53
CA GLY A 6 9.95 19.31 -37.87
C GLY A 6 9.92 19.34 -36.35
N ALA A 7 8.85 19.89 -35.76
CA ALA A 7 8.41 19.40 -34.46
C ALA A 7 7.90 17.97 -34.66
N GLY A 8 8.78 16.97 -34.47
CA GLY A 8 8.36 15.57 -34.42
C GLY A 8 7.33 15.43 -33.31
N SER A 9 6.14 14.93 -33.65
CA SER A 9 5.10 14.61 -32.66
C SER A 9 5.64 13.52 -31.72
N THR A 10 6.24 13.92 -30.60
CA THR A 10 6.64 12.97 -29.57
C THR A 10 5.37 12.48 -28.90
N LYS A 11 4.93 11.26 -29.21
CA LYS A 11 3.81 10.62 -28.50
C LYS A 11 4.29 10.19 -27.12
N ASN A 12 3.64 10.69 -26.08
CA ASN A 12 3.87 10.28 -24.70
C ASN A 12 3.29 8.88 -24.49
N GLY A 13 4.14 7.85 -24.57
CA GLY A 13 3.75 6.43 -24.43
C GLY A 13 4.49 5.67 -23.33
N ARG A 14 5.14 6.37 -22.39
CA ARG A 14 5.88 5.76 -21.28
C ARG A 14 4.96 5.64 -20.06
N ASP A 15 4.85 4.43 -19.52
CA ASP A 15 4.17 4.15 -18.26
C ASP A 15 4.95 3.10 -17.46
N SER A 16 4.69 3.06 -16.15
CA SER A 16 5.26 2.09 -15.22
C SER A 16 4.33 0.89 -15.05
N ARG A 17 4.90 -0.30 -14.78
CA ARG A 17 4.07 -1.47 -14.48
C ARG A 17 3.32 -1.27 -13.15
N GLY A 18 2.15 -1.88 -13.02
CA GLY A 18 1.41 -1.90 -11.75
C GLY A 18 2.22 -2.52 -10.61
N GLN A 19 2.31 -1.80 -9.49
CA GLN A 19 3.16 -2.17 -8.34
C GLN A 19 2.49 -3.17 -7.38
N ARG A 20 1.27 -3.62 -7.68
CA ARG A 20 0.50 -4.60 -6.88
C ARG A 20 0.35 -4.22 -5.39
N LEU A 21 0.25 -2.92 -5.12
CA LEU A 21 -0.10 -2.38 -3.81
C LEU A 21 -1.53 -2.78 -3.41
N GLY A 22 -1.90 -2.51 -2.17
CA GLY A 22 -3.25 -2.75 -1.64
C GLY A 22 -3.28 -3.75 -0.49
N VAL A 23 -4.50 -3.98 -0.02
CA VAL A 23 -4.83 -4.95 1.03
C VAL A 23 -4.65 -6.37 0.50
N LYS A 24 -4.10 -7.25 1.33
CA LYS A 24 -3.82 -8.65 1.03
C LYS A 24 -4.67 -9.60 1.88
N ILE A 25 -4.90 -9.23 3.14
CA ILE A 25 -5.79 -9.92 4.07
C ILE A 25 -6.82 -8.91 4.56
N PHE A 26 -8.10 -9.25 4.41
CA PHE A 26 -9.21 -8.37 4.78
C PHE A 26 -9.62 -8.55 6.25
N GLY A 27 -10.55 -7.72 6.71
CA GLY A 27 -11.12 -7.84 8.05
C GLY A 27 -11.75 -9.21 8.28
N ASP A 28 -11.64 -9.71 9.51
CA ASP A 28 -12.16 -10.99 9.98
C ASP A 28 -11.59 -12.22 9.23
N GLN A 29 -10.42 -12.07 8.61
CA GLN A 29 -9.67 -13.17 8.03
C GLN A 29 -8.47 -13.53 8.89
N LEU A 30 -8.15 -14.83 8.92
CA LEU A 30 -6.99 -15.37 9.63
C LEU A 30 -5.69 -14.91 8.95
N ALA A 31 -4.76 -14.38 9.74
CA ALA A 31 -3.39 -14.12 9.33
C ALA A 31 -2.42 -14.87 10.24
N LYS A 32 -1.34 -15.38 9.64
CA LYS A 32 -0.23 -16.02 10.35
C LYS A 32 0.85 -15.00 10.73
N PRO A 33 1.71 -15.27 11.74
CA PRO A 33 2.88 -14.46 12.02
C PRO A 33 3.72 -14.25 10.76
N GLY A 34 4.12 -13.02 10.50
CA GLY A 34 4.86 -12.60 9.31
C GLY A 34 4.01 -12.44 8.04
N ALA A 35 2.72 -12.80 8.05
CA ALA A 35 1.85 -12.62 6.89
C ALA A 35 1.66 -11.12 6.59
N ILE A 36 1.72 -10.76 5.31
CA ILE A 36 1.52 -9.38 4.86
C ILE A 36 0.03 -9.07 4.80
N ILE A 37 -0.38 -8.00 5.47
CA ILE A 37 -1.78 -7.54 5.51
C ILE A 37 -2.01 -6.43 4.49
N VAL A 38 -1.11 -5.44 4.40
CA VAL A 38 -1.25 -4.31 3.46
C VAL A 38 0.10 -3.92 2.87
N ARG A 39 0.16 -3.78 1.54
CA ARG A 39 1.29 -3.12 0.84
C ARG A 39 0.87 -1.71 0.44
N GLN A 40 1.62 -0.69 0.86
CA GLN A 40 1.25 0.70 0.66
C GLN A 40 2.47 1.58 0.31
N ARG A 41 2.19 2.81 -0.12
CA ARG A 41 3.17 3.89 -0.24
C ARG A 41 2.76 4.96 0.77
N GLY A 42 3.63 5.22 1.74
CA GLY A 42 3.27 5.94 2.96
C GLY A 42 2.28 5.16 3.84
N THR A 43 1.88 5.73 4.96
CA THR A 43 0.98 5.11 5.95
C THR A 43 -0.47 5.54 5.73
N LYS A 44 -1.16 4.87 4.81
CA LYS A 44 -2.62 5.01 4.69
C LYS A 44 -3.32 4.29 5.85
N PHE A 45 -2.81 3.11 6.17
CA PHE A 45 -3.13 2.39 7.39
C PHE A 45 -1.94 2.47 8.35
N HIS A 46 -2.24 2.58 9.64
CA HIS A 46 -1.26 2.64 10.71
C HIS A 46 -1.19 1.28 11.41
N PRO A 47 -0.01 0.87 11.91
CA PRO A 47 0.10 -0.34 12.72
C PRO A 47 -0.61 -0.14 14.07
N GLY A 48 -1.36 -1.14 14.49
CA GLY A 48 -1.95 -1.25 15.82
C GLY A 48 -1.23 -2.31 16.67
N LYS A 49 -1.96 -2.94 17.58
CA LYS A 49 -1.52 -4.03 18.45
C LYS A 49 -1.22 -5.28 17.62
N ASN A 50 -0.13 -5.96 17.97
CA ASN A 50 0.32 -7.21 17.35
C ASN A 50 0.55 -7.13 15.82
N VAL A 51 0.81 -5.92 15.34
CA VAL A 51 1.05 -5.61 13.93
C VAL A 51 2.38 -4.87 13.80
N GLY A 52 3.20 -5.28 12.84
CA GLY A 52 4.48 -4.64 12.51
C GLY A 52 4.39 -3.72 11.29
N LEU A 53 5.31 -2.75 11.21
CA LEU A 53 5.48 -1.86 10.06
C LEU A 53 6.88 -2.03 9.46
N GLY A 54 6.95 -2.38 8.18
CA GLY A 54 8.21 -2.51 7.43
C GLY A 54 8.76 -1.16 6.96
N LYS A 55 10.00 -1.18 6.46
CA LYS A 55 10.69 0.02 5.92
C LYS A 55 9.93 0.70 4.78
N ASP A 56 9.24 -0.07 3.93
CA ASP A 56 8.41 0.46 2.84
C ASP A 56 6.97 0.78 3.28
N HIS A 57 6.70 0.79 4.58
CA HIS A 57 5.39 0.94 5.22
C HIS A 57 4.44 -0.24 4.98
N THR A 58 4.95 -1.39 4.54
CA THR A 58 4.15 -2.64 4.50
C THR A 58 3.75 -3.04 5.92
N ILE A 59 2.48 -3.40 6.09
CA ILE A 59 1.93 -3.89 7.35
C ILE A 59 1.92 -5.41 7.34
N PHE A 60 2.42 -6.03 8.41
CA PHE A 60 2.48 -7.48 8.57
C PHE A 60 2.07 -7.90 9.98
N SER A 61 1.61 -9.16 10.11
CA SER A 61 1.21 -9.71 11.40
C SER A 61 2.41 -10.11 12.26
N LEU A 62 2.33 -9.90 13.57
CA LEU A 62 3.28 -10.47 14.53
C LEU A 62 2.77 -11.77 15.17
N ILE A 63 1.47 -12.04 15.10
CA ILE A 63 0.82 -13.20 15.75
C ILE A 63 -0.13 -13.93 14.80
N ASP A 64 -0.61 -15.10 15.22
CA ASP A 64 -1.77 -15.73 14.60
C ASP A 64 -3.05 -15.06 15.12
N GLY A 65 -3.99 -14.74 14.23
CA GLY A 65 -5.27 -14.14 14.66
C GLY A 65 -6.13 -13.63 13.51
N LEU A 66 -7.26 -13.04 13.86
CA LEU A 66 -8.16 -12.38 12.91
C LEU A 66 -7.75 -10.92 12.73
N VAL A 67 -7.63 -10.47 11.48
CA VAL A 67 -7.28 -9.08 11.18
C VAL A 67 -8.48 -8.17 11.42
N LYS A 68 -8.28 -7.05 12.09
CA LYS A 68 -9.31 -6.02 12.29
C LYS A 68 -8.84 -4.66 11.80
N PHE A 69 -9.71 -3.97 11.05
CA PHE A 69 -9.48 -2.59 10.62
C PHE A 69 -10.30 -1.64 11.48
N GLU A 70 -9.64 -0.69 12.13
CA GLU A 70 -10.28 0.28 13.02
C GLU A 70 -10.02 1.72 12.57
N LYS A 71 -10.88 2.65 12.96
CA LYS A 71 -10.60 4.08 12.82
C LYS A 71 -9.57 4.50 13.86
N LEU A 72 -8.62 5.31 13.44
CA LEU A 72 -7.65 5.99 14.27
C LEU A 72 -7.96 7.50 14.23
N GLY A 73 -8.80 7.95 15.17
CA GLY A 73 -9.30 9.31 15.18
C GLY A 73 -10.33 9.58 14.06
N PRO A 74 -10.49 10.84 13.63
CA PRO A 74 -11.54 11.21 12.67
C PRO A 74 -11.29 10.63 11.26
N ASP A 75 -10.05 10.70 10.78
CA ASP A 75 -9.75 10.47 9.36
C ASP A 75 -8.86 9.26 9.09
N LYS A 76 -8.02 8.86 10.05
CA LYS A 76 -7.02 7.79 9.84
C LYS A 76 -7.61 6.42 10.17
N LYS A 77 -6.94 5.38 9.68
CA LYS A 77 -7.27 3.98 9.98
C LYS A 77 -6.04 3.24 10.48
N LYS A 78 -6.27 2.25 11.34
CA LYS A 78 -5.24 1.32 11.83
C LYS A 78 -5.65 -0.12 11.61
N VAL A 79 -4.65 -1.00 11.61
CA VAL A 79 -4.81 -2.45 11.54
C VAL A 79 -4.39 -3.03 12.87
N ASP A 80 -5.27 -3.82 13.48
CA ASP A 80 -5.06 -4.51 14.74
C ASP A 80 -5.40 -6.01 14.58
N PHE A 81 -5.06 -6.79 15.59
CA PHE A 81 -5.57 -8.14 15.85
C PHE A 81 -6.41 -8.14 17.12
#